data_AF-A1ZIT1-F1
#
_entry.id   AF-A1ZIT1-F1
#
_cell.length_a   1.000
_cell.length_b   1.000
_cell.length_c   1.000
_cell.angle_alpha   90.00
_cell.angle_beta   90.00
_cell.angle_gamma   90.00
#
_symmetry.space_group_name_H-M   'P 1'
#
loop_
_entity.id
_entity.type
_entity.pdbx_description
1 polymer ?
#
loop_
_entity_poly.entity_id
_entity_poly.type
_entity_poly.pdbx_seq_one_letter_code
_entity_poly.pdbx_strand_id
1 'polypeptide(L)'
;MGIDIGFKERLLKIIQDLGYNRKTFAEEIDVPITSVYQYIREKSAIKPSLNFFIKFLDRFPNVNGNWLLTGQGTPLLSMDGSRSNQSGLVKNLREQVLTQQTLIDTLFQENTYLKSELDAVKRANENSGTQIKG
;
A
#
# COMPACT_ATOMS: atom_id res chain seq x y z
N MET A 1 22.05 -22.06 -5.35
CA MET A 1 21.55 -21.51 -4.07
C MET A 1 21.38 -20.01 -4.29
N GLY A 2 20.21 -19.58 -4.76
CA GLY A 2 19.98 -18.17 -5.08
C GLY A 2 19.87 -17.40 -3.78
N ILE A 3 20.80 -16.48 -3.52
CA ILE A 3 20.74 -15.59 -2.36
C ILE A 3 19.46 -14.76 -2.50
N ASP A 4 18.54 -14.88 -1.54
CA ASP A 4 17.40 -13.97 -1.41
C ASP A 4 17.97 -12.57 -1.08
N ILE A 5 18.19 -11.79 -2.14
CA ILE A 5 18.54 -10.39 -2.02
C ILE A 5 17.26 -9.65 -1.59
N GLY A 6 17.29 -8.95 -0.45
CA GLY A 6 16.11 -8.29 0.10
C GLY A 6 15.44 -7.30 -0.87
N PHE A 7 14.23 -6.85 -0.53
CA PHE A 7 13.46 -5.90 -1.34
C PHE A 7 14.29 -4.67 -1.74
N LYS A 8 15.07 -4.12 -0.79
CA LYS A 8 15.96 -2.98 -1.02
C LYS A 8 16.94 -3.26 -2.16
N GLU A 9 17.62 -4.40 -2.11
CA GLU A 9 18.63 -4.79 -3.08
C GLU A 9 18.01 -5.00 -4.47
N ARG A 10 16.82 -5.61 -4.53
CA ARG A 10 16.05 -5.77 -5.78
C ARG A 10 15.61 -4.43 -6.36
N LEU A 11 15.14 -3.51 -5.52
CA LEU A 11 14.76 -2.17 -5.93
C LEU A 11 15.96 -1.37 -6.43
N LEU A 12 17.10 -1.42 -5.73
CA LEU A 12 18.33 -0.76 -6.19
C LEU A 12 18.80 -1.32 -7.53
N LYS A 13 18.77 -2.65 -7.67
CA LYS A 13 19.14 -3.32 -8.91
C LYS A 13 18.27 -2.85 -10.07
N ILE A 14 16.94 -2.82 -9.91
CA ILE A 14 16.07 -2.43 -11.02
C ILE A 14 16.19 -0.95 -11.37
N ILE A 15 16.37 -0.06 -10.38
CA ILE A 15 16.62 1.36 -10.61
C ILE A 15 17.88 1.53 -11.48
N GLN A 16 18.95 0.81 -11.15
CA GLN A 16 20.20 0.83 -11.90
C GLN A 16 20.07 0.22 -13.29
N ASP A 17 19.43 -0.94 -13.42
CA ASP A 17 19.22 -1.64 -14.70
C ASP A 17 18.38 -0.78 -15.67
N LEU A 18 17.48 0.07 -15.15
CA LEU A 18 16.69 1.03 -15.93
C LEU A 18 17.45 2.34 -16.26
N GLY A 19 18.68 2.51 -15.77
CA GLY A 19 19.51 3.70 -16.03
C GLY A 19 19.19 4.92 -15.19
N TYR A 20 18.43 4.76 -14.09
CA TYR A 20 18.06 5.86 -13.21
C TYR A 20 18.97 5.96 -11.98
N ASN A 21 19.03 7.15 -11.40
CA ASN A 21 19.48 7.32 -10.02
C ASN A 21 18.25 7.51 -9.11
N ARG A 22 18.45 7.47 -7.78
CA ARG A 22 17.34 7.56 -6.80
C ARG A 22 16.47 8.81 -6.96
N LYS A 23 17.05 9.95 -7.34
CA LYS A 23 16.34 11.20 -7.55
C LYS A 23 15.51 11.14 -8.82
N THR A 24 16.14 10.85 -9.95
CA THR A 24 15.45 10.81 -11.25
C THR A 24 14.41 9.69 -11.30
N PHE A 25 14.64 8.58 -10.60
CA PHE A 25 13.64 7.54 -10.42
C PHE A 25 12.40 8.03 -9.67
N ALA A 26 12.59 8.73 -8.54
CA ALA A 26 11.49 9.25 -7.74
C ALA A 26 10.63 10.24 -8.54
N GLU A 27 11.30 11.11 -9.32
CA GLU A 27 10.65 12.05 -10.25
C GLU A 27 9.88 11.30 -11.35
N GLU A 28 10.47 10.25 -11.93
CA GLU A 28 9.87 9.49 -13.03
C GLU A 28 8.56 8.76 -12.64
N ILE A 29 8.49 8.23 -11.42
CA ILE A 29 7.29 7.55 -10.92
C ILE A 29 6.40 8.47 -10.08
N ASP A 30 6.67 9.78 -10.06
CA ASP A 30 5.90 10.79 -9.30
C ASP A 30 5.72 10.41 -7.81
N VAL A 31 6.82 10.08 -7.13
CA VAL A 31 6.83 9.86 -5.68
C VAL A 31 7.85 10.77 -4.98
N PRO A 32 7.62 11.15 -3.71
CA PRO A 32 8.62 11.90 -2.97
C PRO A 32 9.95 11.14 -2.88
N ILE A 33 11.05 11.82 -3.16
CA ILE A 33 12.40 11.25 -3.04
C ILE A 33 12.69 10.72 -1.63
N THR A 34 12.08 11.34 -0.61
CA THR A 34 12.16 10.91 0.79
C THR A 34 11.60 9.50 0.97
N SER A 35 10.54 9.13 0.28
CA SER A 35 9.97 7.77 0.29
C SER A 35 10.97 6.76 -0.29
N VAL A 36 11.59 7.08 -1.42
CA VAL A 36 12.62 6.21 -2.04
C VAL A 36 13.82 6.02 -1.11
N TYR A 37 14.30 7.09 -0.46
CA TYR A 37 15.37 6.97 0.53
C TYR A 37 14.96 6.10 1.72
N GLN A 38 13.72 6.22 2.22
CA GLN A 38 13.22 5.37 3.31
C GLN A 38 13.21 3.89 2.92
N TYR A 39 12.84 3.54 1.69
CA TYR A 39 12.83 2.15 1.23
C TYR A 39 14.25 1.55 1.10
N ILE A 40 15.24 2.40 0.85
CA ILE A 40 16.64 2.00 0.62
C ILE A 40 17.48 2.05 1.92
N ARG A 41 16.94 2.56 3.02
CA ARG A 41 17.62 2.53 4.32
C ARG A 41 17.82 1.10 4.81
N GLU A 42 18.98 0.84 5.41
CA GLU A 42 19.25 -0.40 6.11
C GLU A 42 18.25 -0.57 7.26
N LYS A 43 17.66 -1.77 7.39
CA LYS A 43 16.58 -2.10 8.36
C LYS A 43 15.36 -1.17 8.27
N SER A 44 14.93 -0.81 7.06
CA SER A 44 13.69 -0.04 6.92
C SER A 44 12.47 -0.83 7.39
N ALA A 45 11.84 -0.37 8.47
CA ALA A 45 10.55 -0.88 8.94
C ALA A 45 9.38 -0.40 8.06
N ILE A 46 9.63 0.57 7.17
CA ILE A 46 8.62 1.19 6.33
C ILE A 46 8.54 0.42 5.02
N LYS A 47 7.47 -0.36 4.87
CA LYS A 47 7.14 -1.02 3.60
C LYS A 47 6.63 0.02 2.61
N PRO A 48 6.99 -0.08 1.31
CA PRO A 48 6.41 0.79 0.29
C PRO A 48 4.90 0.65 0.26
N SER A 49 4.21 1.77 0.01
CA SER A 49 2.76 1.76 -0.11
C SER A 49 2.33 1.08 -1.40
N LEU A 50 1.08 0.60 -1.46
CA LEU A 50 0.52 0.09 -2.71
C LEU A 50 0.55 1.14 -3.82
N ASN A 51 0.34 2.42 -3.48
CA ASN A 51 0.40 3.53 -4.43
C ASN A 51 1.78 3.64 -5.11
N PHE A 52 2.86 3.40 -4.36
CA PHE A 52 4.20 3.32 -4.95
C PHE A 52 4.27 2.19 -6.00
N PHE A 53 3.78 1.00 -5.69
CA PHE A 53 3.80 -0.14 -6.62
C PHE A 53 2.94 0.09 -7.84
N ILE A 54 1.78 0.73 -7.69
CA ILE A 54 0.91 1.10 -8.81
C ILE A 54 1.66 2.04 -9.75
N LYS A 55 2.18 3.17 -9.25
CA LYS A 55 2.92 4.13 -10.09
C LYS A 55 4.16 3.50 -10.73
N PHE A 56 4.87 2.66 -9.98
CA PHE A 56 6.05 1.96 -10.45
C PHE A 56 5.73 0.98 -11.59
N LEU A 57 4.75 0.09 -11.42
CA LEU A 57 4.42 -0.92 -12.41
C LEU A 57 3.68 -0.33 -13.62
N ASP A 58 2.93 0.75 -13.43
CA ASP A 58 2.32 1.52 -14.52
C ASP A 58 3.40 2.16 -15.40
N ARG A 59 4.43 2.76 -14.77
CA ARG A 59 5.55 3.38 -15.49
C ARG A 59 6.50 2.35 -16.13
N PHE A 60 6.74 1.23 -15.45
CA PHE A 60 7.68 0.19 -15.88
C PHE A 60 6.99 -1.16 -16.07
N PRO A 61 6.11 -1.30 -17.09
CA PRO A 61 5.30 -2.52 -17.29
C PRO A 61 6.12 -3.74 -17.72
N ASN A 62 7.41 -3.57 -18.01
CA ASN A 62 8.39 -4.63 -18.28
C ASN A 62 8.99 -5.22 -17.00
N VAL A 63 8.87 -4.55 -15.86
CA VAL A 63 9.40 -5.05 -14.61
C VAL A 63 8.46 -6.10 -14.04
N ASN A 64 9.03 -7.20 -13.56
CA ASN A 64 8.27 -8.24 -12.89
C ASN A 64 8.00 -7.86 -11.43
N GLY A 65 6.77 -7.42 -11.14
CA GLY A 65 6.34 -7.11 -9.77
C GLY A 65 6.48 -8.28 -8.79
N ASN A 66 6.25 -9.52 -9.23
CA ASN A 66 6.43 -10.70 -8.38
C ASN A 66 7.89 -10.87 -7.95
N TRP A 67 8.83 -10.71 -8.89
CA TRP A 67 10.25 -10.77 -8.58
C TRP A 67 10.66 -9.64 -7.63
N LEU A 68 10.18 -8.41 -7.86
CA LEU A 68 10.51 -7.28 -6.98
C LEU A 68 10.05 -7.53 -5.54
N LEU A 69 8.83 -8.07 -5.36
CA LEU A 69 8.24 -8.30 -4.04
C LEU A 69 8.79 -9.54 -3.33
N THR A 70 8.96 -10.64 -4.05
CA THR A 70 9.21 -11.97 -3.46
C THR A 70 10.60 -12.52 -3.78
N GLY A 71 11.32 -11.93 -4.73
CA GLY A 71 12.57 -12.48 -5.27
C GLY A 71 12.37 -13.64 -6.24
N GLN A 72 11.13 -14.08 -6.49
CA GLN A 72 10.84 -15.23 -7.33
C GLN A 72 10.64 -14.86 -8.80
N GLY A 73 11.24 -15.64 -9.70
CA GLY A 73 11.19 -15.43 -11.15
C GLY A 73 12.32 -14.56 -11.66
N THR A 74 12.12 -13.91 -12.81
CA THR A 74 13.09 -13.03 -13.46
C THR A 74 12.77 -11.55 -13.21
N PRO A 75 13.75 -10.63 -13.17
CA PRO A 75 13.52 -9.20 -12.95
C PRO A 75 12.64 -8.54 -14.01
N LEU A 76 12.73 -9.02 -15.25
CA LEU A 76 11.98 -8.51 -16.39
C LEU A 76 11.03 -9.58 -16.91
N LEU A 77 9.90 -9.12 -17.44
CA LEU A 77 8.90 -9.93 -18.09
C LEU A 77 9.27 -10.17 -19.56
N SER A 78 9.12 -11.42 -20.00
CA SER A 78 9.16 -11.79 -21.42
C SER A 78 8.05 -11.07 -22.19
N MET A 79 8.33 -10.73 -23.46
CA MET A 79 7.49 -9.89 -24.30
C MET A 79 6.11 -10.50 -24.65
N ASP A 80 5.88 -11.79 -24.43
CA ASP A 80 4.82 -12.55 -25.11
C ASP A 80 3.61 -12.98 -24.27
N GLY A 81 3.70 -13.07 -22.93
CA GLY A 81 2.56 -13.60 -22.15
C GLY A 81 2.36 -13.07 -20.73
N SER A 82 3.37 -12.46 -20.11
CA SER A 82 3.30 -12.13 -18.67
C SER A 82 2.73 -10.74 -18.37
N ARG A 83 2.77 -9.81 -19.34
CA ARG A 83 2.27 -8.42 -19.16
C ARG A 83 0.75 -8.33 -19.03
N SER A 84 0.01 -9.11 -19.82
CA SER A 84 -1.46 -9.16 -19.77
C SER A 84 -1.97 -9.68 -18.42
N ASN A 85 -1.33 -10.72 -17.89
CA ASN A 85 -1.67 -11.30 -16.60
C ASN A 85 -1.37 -10.35 -15.42
N GLN A 86 -0.26 -9.59 -15.46
CA GLN A 86 0.03 -8.61 -14.40
C GLN A 86 -0.94 -7.43 -14.40
N SER A 87 -1.31 -6.91 -15.57
CA SER A 87 -2.28 -5.82 -15.66
C SER A 87 -3.64 -6.21 -15.05
N GLY A 88 -4.13 -7.42 -15.35
CA GLY A 88 -5.36 -7.94 -14.76
C GLY A 88 -5.27 -8.12 -13.23
N LEU A 89 -4.17 -8.67 -12.72
CA LEU A 89 -3.98 -8.86 -11.27
C LEU A 89 -3.91 -7.52 -10.52
N VAL A 90 -3.16 -6.55 -11.04
CA VAL A 90 -3.03 -5.21 -10.43
C VAL A 90 -4.38 -4.49 -10.41
N LYS A 91 -5.16 -4.60 -11.50
CA LYS A 91 -6.51 -4.02 -11.56
C LYS A 91 -7.43 -4.64 -10.51
N ASN A 92 -7.48 -5.97 -10.42
CA ASN A 92 -8.31 -6.68 -9.43
C ASN A 92 -7.89 -6.34 -7.99
N LEU A 93 -6.58 -6.32 -7.70
CA LEU A 93 -6.09 -5.94 -6.37
C LEU A 93 -6.44 -4.49 -6.02
N ARG A 94 -6.38 -3.57 -7.00
CA ARG A 94 -6.79 -2.17 -6.80
C ARG A 94 -8.27 -2.07 -6.47
N GLU A 95 -9.12 -2.78 -7.20
CA GLU A 95 -10.56 -2.83 -6.95
C GLU A 95 -10.85 -3.40 -5.56
N GLN A 96 -10.22 -4.52 -5.16
CA GLN A 96 -10.37 -5.09 -3.83
C GLN A 96 -9.95 -4.12 -2.71
N VAL A 97 -8.83 -3.41 -2.88
CA VAL A 97 -8.35 -2.44 -1.89
C VAL A 97 -9.30 -1.25 -1.77
N LEU A 98 -9.84 -0.77 -2.90
CA LEU A 98 -10.86 0.29 -2.87
C LEU A 98 -12.11 -0.15 -2.12
N THR A 99 -12.60 -1.37 -2.37
CA THR A 99 -13.74 -1.93 -1.64
C THR A 99 -13.46 -2.05 -0.14
N GLN A 100 -12.28 -2.54 0.24
CA GLN A 100 -11.89 -2.63 1.65
C GLN A 100 -11.81 -1.25 2.32
N GLN A 101 -11.30 -0.24 1.62
CA GLN A 101 -11.25 1.12 2.16
C GLN A 101 -12.64 1.69 2.40
N THR A 102 -13.57 1.51 1.45
CA THR A 102 -14.96 1.94 1.63
C THR A 102 -15.61 1.25 2.84
N LEU A 103 -15.39 -0.05 3.02
CA LEU A 103 -15.91 -0.78 4.18
C LEU A 103 -15.35 -0.25 5.50
N ILE A 104 -14.04 0.04 5.54
CA ILE A 104 -13.39 0.65 6.70
C ILE A 104 -14.03 2.00 7.03
N ASP A 105 -14.23 2.85 6.03
CA ASP A 105 -14.82 4.19 6.22
C ASP A 105 -16.26 4.09 6.75
N THR A 106 -17.07 3.16 6.22
CA THR A 106 -18.43 2.89 6.72
C THR A 106 -18.43 2.41 8.16
N LEU A 107 -17.56 1.45 8.51
CA LEU A 107 -17.45 0.94 9.88
C LEU A 107 -17.00 2.03 10.86
N PHE A 108 -16.13 2.95 10.43
CA PHE A 108 -15.73 4.09 11.26
C PHE A 108 -16.89 5.05 11.51
N GLN A 109 -17.70 5.34 10.48
CA GLN A 109 -18.90 6.17 10.62
C GLN A 109 -19.90 5.53 11.59
N GLU A 110 -20.17 4.25 11.43
CA GLU A 110 -21.10 3.51 12.30
C GLU A 110 -20.61 3.49 13.75
N ASN A 111 -19.33 3.22 13.98
CA ASN A 111 -18.76 3.29 15.33
C ASN A 111 -18.84 4.69 15.94
N THR A 112 -18.69 5.74 15.13
CA THR A 112 -18.81 7.12 15.61
C THR A 112 -20.26 7.42 16.01
N TYR A 113 -21.21 6.96 15.21
CA TYR A 113 -22.63 7.09 15.51
C TYR A 113 -23.00 6.35 16.81
N LEU A 114 -22.68 5.06 16.90
CA LEU A 114 -22.98 4.21 18.05
C LEU A 114 -22.37 4.77 19.35
N LYS A 115 -21.15 5.32 19.29
CA LYS A 115 -20.53 6.00 20.45
C LYS A 115 -21.35 7.20 20.92
N SER A 116 -21.81 8.04 19.99
CA SER A 116 -22.61 9.21 20.34
C SER A 116 -23.99 8.86 20.90
N GLU A 117 -24.61 7.80 20.39
CA GLU A 117 -25.89 7.28 20.89
C GLU A 117 -25.72 6.68 22.29
N LEU A 118 -24.66 5.90 22.52
CA LEU A 118 -24.33 5.36 23.84
C LEU A 118 -24.13 6.49 24.87
N ASP A 119 -23.44 7.56 24.50
CA ASP A 119 -23.22 8.73 25.38
C ASP A 119 -24.51 9.50 25.64
N ALA A 120 -25.44 9.56 24.68
CA ALA A 120 -26.77 10.13 24.89
C ALA A 120 -27.61 9.30 25.87
N VAL A 121 -27.62 7.97 25.71
CA VAL A 121 -28.34 7.04 26.60
C VAL A 121 -27.79 7.08 28.02
N LYS A 122 -26.46 7.10 28.20
CA LYS A 122 -25.83 7.24 29.52
C LYS A 122 -26.27 8.52 30.23
N ARG A 123 -26.22 9.66 29.55
CA ARG A 123 -26.66 10.96 30.10
C ARG A 123 -28.14 10.96 30.48
N ALA A 124 -29.00 10.34 29.67
CA ALA A 124 -30.44 10.24 29.97
C ALA A 124 -30.71 9.39 31.21
N ASN A 125 -29.96 8.30 31.40
CA ASN A 125 -30.11 7.41 32.54
C ASN A 125 -29.61 8.06 33.86
N GLU A 126 -28.50 8.80 33.80
CA GLU A 126 -27.98 9.58 34.94
C GLU A 126 -28.99 10.65 35.41
N ASN A 127 -29.61 11.38 34.49
CA ASN A 127 -30.61 12.40 34.81
C ASN A 127 -31.91 11.80 35.39
N SER A 128 -32.27 10.56 35.02
CA SER A 128 -33.45 9.87 35.52
C SER A 128 -33.27 9.32 36.95
N GLY A 129 -32.05 8.95 37.33
CA GLY A 129 -31.72 8.49 38.68
C GLY A 129 -31.75 9.60 39.75
N THR A 130 -31.56 10.86 39.35
CA THR A 130 -31.58 12.02 40.26
C THR A 130 -33.00 12.49 40.62
N GLN A 131 -34.00 12.23 39.77
CA GLN A 131 -35.39 12.67 39.98
C GLN A 131 -36.20 11.81 40.97
N ILE A 132 -35.72 10.63 41.37
CA ILE A 132 -36.46 9.70 42.26
C ILE A 132 -36.17 9.94 43.76
N LYS A 133 -35.29 10.90 44.11
CA LYS A 133 -34.91 11.21 45.51
C LYS A 133 -35.52 12.51 46.08
N GLY A 134 -36.65 12.97 45.52
CA GLY A 134 -37.41 14.13 46.02
C GLY A 134 -38.50 13.73 47.02
#